data_AF-A0A946EB90-F1
#
_entry.id   AF-A0A946EB90-F1
#
_cell.length_a   1.000
_cell.length_b   1.000
_cell.length_c   1.000
_cell.angle_alpha   90.00
_cell.angle_beta   90.00
_cell.angle_gamma   90.00
#
_symmetry.space_group_name_H-M   'P 1'
#
loop_
_entity.id
_entity.type
_entity.pdbx_description
1 polymer ?
#
loop_
_entity_poly.entity_id
_entity_poly.type
_entity_poly.pdbx_seq_one_letter_code
_entity_poly.pdbx_strand_id
1 'polypeptide(L)' 'MALDRETNIAAYEAPEKDLYEVGEMPPLGHVPAQMYAWAIRRERHGEPDTAFQVEVVDIPQVGA' A
#
# COMPACT_ATOMS: atom_id res chain seq x y z
N MET A 1 19.81 25.52 -19.73
CA MET A 1 19.38 24.13 -19.54
C MET A 1 17.96 24.18 -18.99
N ALA A 2 16.97 24.02 -19.86
CA ALA A 2 15.55 24.04 -19.51
C ALA A 2 14.99 22.66 -19.83
N LEU A 3 15.06 21.74 -18.86
CA LEU A 3 14.43 20.43 -18.92
C LEU A 3 13.42 20.23 -17.77
N ASP A 4 13.20 21.23 -16.91
CA ASP A 4 12.33 21.13 -15.73
C ASP A 4 10.83 21.37 -16.01
N ARG A 5 10.39 21.30 -17.27
CA ARG A 5 9.08 21.85 -17.69
C ARG A 5 8.09 20.86 -18.31
N GLU A 6 8.36 19.57 -18.24
CA GLU A 6 7.37 18.54 -18.58
C GLU A 6 7.40 17.42 -17.55
N THR A 7 6.86 17.67 -16.35
CA THR A 7 6.20 16.60 -15.59
C THR A 7 4.92 16.25 -16.33
N ASN A 8 5.04 15.55 -17.47
CA ASN A 8 3.96 14.72 -17.97
C ASN A 8 3.85 13.53 -17.00
N ILE A 9 3.38 13.82 -15.77
CA ILE A 9 2.88 12.81 -14.87
C ILE A 9 1.69 12.20 -15.61
N ALA A 10 1.90 11.05 -16.25
CA ALA A 10 0.81 10.32 -16.86
C ALA A 10 -0.26 10.17 -15.78
N ALA A 11 -1.39 10.86 -15.94
CA ALA A 11 -2.53 10.74 -15.06
C ALA A 11 -3.02 9.30 -15.24
N TYR A 12 -2.53 8.41 -14.39
CA TYR A 12 -3.00 7.05 -14.35
C TYR A 12 -4.36 7.08 -13.67
N GLU A 13 -5.41 7.13 -14.49
CA GLU A 13 -6.80 7.02 -14.06
C GLU A 13 -7.11 5.56 -13.71
N ALA A 14 -6.76 5.16 -12.50
CA ALA A 14 -7.32 3.96 -11.87
C ALA A 14 -8.58 4.32 -11.06
N PRO A 15 -9.50 3.37 -10.84
CA PRO A 15 -10.58 3.56 -9.89
C PRO A 15 -10.03 3.66 -8.47
N GLU A 16 -10.57 4.59 -7.68
CA GLU A 16 -10.30 4.66 -6.24
C GLU A 16 -10.90 3.44 -5.54
N LYS A 17 -10.04 2.59 -4.99
CA LYS A 17 -10.39 1.41 -4.20
C LYS A 17 -9.90 1.53 -2.76
N ASP A 18 -10.53 0.76 -1.89
CA ASP A 18 -10.11 0.63 -0.49
C ASP A 18 -8.98 -0.37 -0.27
N LEU A 19 -8.73 -1.26 -1.25
CA LEU A 19 -7.66 -2.25 -1.26
C LEU A 19 -7.18 -2.45 -2.70
N TYR A 20 -5.87 -2.58 -2.88
CA TYR A 20 -5.23 -2.83 -4.17
C TYR A 20 -4.42 -4.13 -4.10
N GLU A 21 -4.40 -4.88 -5.19
CA GLU A 21 -3.60 -6.10 -5.28
C GLU A 21 -2.10 -5.79 -5.42
N VAL A 22 -1.24 -6.77 -5.11
CA VAL A 22 0.20 -6.61 -5.26
C VAL A 22 0.55 -6.36 -6.74
N GLY A 23 1.18 -5.22 -7.01
CA GLY A 23 1.49 -4.77 -8.37
C GLY A 23 0.41 -3.90 -9.02
N GLU A 24 -0.74 -3.73 -8.38
CA GLU A 24 -1.74 -2.74 -8.77
C GLU A 24 -1.36 -1.37 -8.19
N MET A 25 -1.23 -0.37 -9.07
CA MET A 25 -0.87 0.99 -8.68
C MET A 25 -2.14 1.78 -8.33
N PRO A 26 -2.23 2.49 -7.20
CA PRO A 26 -3.34 3.40 -6.94
C PRO A 26 -3.22 4.70 -7.77
N PRO A 27 -4.32 5.44 -7.96
CA PRO A 27 -4.29 6.79 -8.51
C PRO A 27 -3.36 7.70 -7.72
N LEU A 28 -2.72 8.64 -8.41
CA LEU A 28 -1.81 9.58 -7.77
C LEU A 28 -2.57 10.44 -6.74
N GLY A 29 -2.11 10.40 -5.48
CA GLY A 29 -2.71 11.16 -4.38
C GLY A 29 -3.82 10.42 -3.61
N HIS A 30 -4.26 9.25 -4.09
CA HIS A 30 -5.21 8.40 -3.37
C HIS A 30 -4.48 7.49 -2.36
N VAL A 31 -4.97 7.45 -1.13
CA VAL A 31 -4.49 6.52 -0.08
C VAL A 31 -5.65 5.57 0.23
N PRO A 32 -5.47 4.24 0.04
CA PRO A 32 -6.53 3.28 0.33
C PRO A 32 -6.84 3.22 1.83
N ALA A 33 -8.01 2.67 2.19
CA ALA A 33 -8.34 2.43 3.60
C ALA A 33 -7.51 1.27 4.18
N GLN A 34 -7.22 0.25 3.37
CA GLN A 34 -6.57 -0.99 3.81
C GLN A 34 -5.40 -1.41 2.88
N MET A 35 -4.50 -2.23 3.40
CA MET A 35 -3.37 -2.80 2.67
C MET A 35 -3.08 -4.25 3.08
N TYR A 36 -2.43 -5.00 2.19
CA TYR A 36 -1.85 -6.30 2.54
C TYR A 36 -0.55 -6.11 3.33
N ALA A 37 -0.41 -6.84 4.44
CA ALA A 37 0.80 -6.82 5.26
C ALA A 37 1.11 -8.21 5.82
N TRP A 38 2.39 -8.48 6.05
CA TRP A 38 2.83 -9.61 6.86
C TRP A 38 2.73 -9.23 8.34
N ALA A 39 1.72 -9.76 9.02
CA ALA A 39 1.42 -9.46 10.42
C ALA A 39 1.85 -10.59 11.36
N ILE A 40 2.29 -10.20 12.56
CA ILE A 40 2.58 -11.11 13.67
C ILE A 40 1.55 -10.86 14.78
N ARG A 41 1.00 -11.94 15.33
CA ARG A 41 0.05 -11.92 16.45
C ARG A 41 0.57 -12.80 17.59
N ARG A 42 0.22 -12.46 18.84
CA ARG A 42 0.76 -13.11 20.04
C ARG A 42 0.48 -14.61 20.08
N GLU A 43 -0.69 -15.02 19.63
CA GLU A 43 -1.15 -16.41 19.62
C GLU A 43 -0.41 -17.29 18.59
N ARG A 44 0.38 -16.70 17.70
CA ARG A 44 1.16 -17.41 16.67
C ARG A 44 2.66 -17.12 16.74
N HIS A 45 3.16 -16.63 17.87
CA HIS A 45 4.60 -16.43 18.03
C HIS A 45 5.36 -17.76 17.89
N GLY A 46 6.44 -17.75 17.12
CA GLY A 46 7.22 -18.94 16.81
C GLY A 46 8.19 -18.70 15.66
N GLU A 47 8.48 -19.76 14.92
CA GLU A 47 9.35 -19.72 13.75
C GLU A 47 8.74 -18.84 12.63
N PRO A 48 9.57 -18.17 11.80
CA PRO A 48 9.08 -17.20 10.82
C PRO A 48 8.04 -17.71 9.83
N ASP A 49 8.13 -18.99 9.44
CA ASP A 49 7.20 -19.67 8.54
C ASP A 49 5.79 -19.84 9.13
N THR A 50 5.67 -19.82 10.46
CA THR A 50 4.40 -19.94 11.18
C THR A 50 3.91 -18.61 11.76
N ALA A 51 4.84 -17.75 12.17
CA ALA A 51 4.55 -16.50 12.85
C ALA A 51 4.07 -15.39 11.92
N PHE A 52 4.64 -15.29 10.71
CA PHE A 52 4.23 -14.31 9.72
C PHE A 52 3.04 -14.83 8.92
N GLN A 53 1.95 -14.08 8.87
CA GLN A 53 0.82 -14.35 7.98
C GLN A 53 0.40 -13.10 7.21
N VAL A 54 -0.08 -13.28 5.97
CA VAL A 54 -0.63 -12.19 5.16
C VAL A 54 -2.01 -11.84 5.69
N GLU A 55 -2.19 -10.59 6.09
CA GLU A 55 -3.44 -10.04 6.58
C GLU A 55 -3.76 -8.74 5.84
N VAL A 56 -5.05 -8.40 5.75
CA VAL A 56 -5.51 -7.07 5.34
C VAL A 56 -5.62 -6.21 6.59
N VAL A 57 -4.89 -5.11 6.64
CA VAL A 57 -4.82 -4.20 7.79
C VAL A 57 -5.12 -2.77 7.37
N ASP A 58 -5.57 -1.95 8.31
CA ASP A 58 -5.82 -0.53 8.05
C ASP A 58 -4.52 0.22 7.81
N ILE A 59 -4.55 1.19 6.88
CA ILE A 59 -3.39 2.02 6.58
C ILE A 59 -3.12 2.99 7.74
N PRO A 60 -1.87 3.07 8.26
CA PRO A 60 -1.55 4.02 9.31
C PRO A 60 -1.78 5.48 8.90
N GLN A 61 -2.27 6.29 9.83
CA GLN A 61 -2.41 7.72 9.63
C GLN A 61 -1.03 8.38 9.60
N VAL A 62 -0.78 9.23 8.60
CA VAL A 62 0.48 9.96 8.47
C VAL A 62 0.53 11.07 9.53
N GLY A 63 1.58 11.08 10.36
CA GLY A 63 1.81 12.14 11.35
C GLY A 63 1.19 11.92 12.73
N ALA A 64 0.72 10.69 13.02
CA ALA A 64 0.33 10.27 14.36
C ALA A 64 1.54 9.97 15.26
#